data_AF-A0A846RYA2-F1
#
_entry.id   AF-A0A846RYA2-F1
#
_cell.length_a   1.000
_cell.length_b   1.000
_cell.length_c   1.000
_cell.angle_alpha   90.00
_cell.angle_beta   90.00
_cell.angle_gamma   90.00
#
_symmetry.space_group_name_H-M   'P 1'
#
loop_
_entity.id
_entity.type
_entity.pdbx_description
1 polymer ?
#
loop_
_entity_poly.entity_id
_entity_poly.type
_entity_poly.pdbx_seq_one_letter_code
_entity_poly.pdbx_strand_id
1 'polypeptide(L)'
;MEPSTGLPFINADEIAAELWPSSQVEHVYDAAKIAEDRRRERIAKGSSFITETVFSHSSKIDLVSDAVDAGYLVHLHVVMVPVELTVQRVRERVCRGGHDVPEHKIRDRYERLWSHIYQAIRLADEAEVFDNSRAGKPFRLCASFEHGDLIDTPSWPRWTPAALIHDK
;
A
#
# COMPACT_ATOMS: atom_id res chain seq x y z
N MET A 1 10.29 -9.15 13.03
CA MET A 1 9.42 -10.17 12.40
C MET A 1 9.87 -10.21 10.95
N GLU A 2 10.51 -11.27 10.49
CA GLU A 2 10.97 -11.34 9.09
C GLU A 2 9.81 -11.77 8.19
N PRO A 3 9.69 -11.23 6.95
CA PRO A 3 8.69 -11.70 6.00
C PRO A 3 8.88 -13.20 5.78
N SER A 4 7.79 -13.98 5.83
CA SER A 4 7.83 -15.43 5.56
C SER A 4 8.36 -15.78 4.17
N THR A 5 8.33 -14.81 3.25
CA THR A 5 8.86 -14.90 1.89
C THR A 5 10.39 -14.85 1.84
N GLY A 6 11.07 -14.39 2.90
CA GLY A 6 12.51 -14.12 2.92
C GLY A 6 12.94 -12.97 1.99
N LEU A 7 11.99 -12.24 1.40
CA LEU A 7 12.28 -11.14 0.49
C LEU A 7 12.66 -9.86 1.25
N PRO A 8 13.57 -9.04 0.71
CA PRO A 8 13.87 -7.73 1.27
C PRO A 8 12.60 -6.86 1.31
N PHE A 9 12.28 -6.33 2.50
CA PHE A 9 11.20 -5.35 2.67
C PHE A 9 11.77 -3.94 2.61
N ILE A 10 11.35 -3.15 1.62
CA ILE A 10 11.80 -1.78 1.39
C ILE A 10 10.69 -0.82 1.81
N ASN A 11 10.79 -0.30 3.03
CA ASN A 11 9.85 0.65 3.61
C ASN A 11 10.61 1.85 4.20
N ALA A 12 10.09 3.07 4.01
CA ALA A 12 10.76 4.30 4.44
C ALA A 12 10.83 4.41 5.98
N ASP A 13 9.81 3.98 6.71
CA ASP A 13 9.78 4.04 8.16
C ASP A 13 10.78 3.04 8.77
N GLU A 14 10.90 1.84 8.18
CA GLU A 14 11.93 0.86 8.57
C GLU A 14 13.35 1.39 8.33
N ILE A 15 13.58 2.03 7.18
CA ILE A 15 14.85 2.69 6.86
C ILE A 15 15.13 3.84 7.83
N ALA A 16 14.11 4.62 8.19
CA ALA A 16 14.25 5.71 9.15
C ALA A 16 14.62 5.18 10.54
N ALA A 17 13.97 4.11 11.00
CA ALA A 17 14.25 3.47 12.27
C ALA A 17 15.65 2.85 12.33
N GLU A 18 16.13 2.28 11.21
CA GLU A 18 17.47 1.70 11.09
C GLU A 18 18.56 2.77 11.11
N LEU A 19 18.44 3.81 10.28
CA LEU A 19 19.51 4.80 10.08
C LEU A 19 19.48 5.95 11.09
N TRP A 20 18.28 6.31 11.57
CA TRP A 20 18.06 7.45 12.45
C TRP A 20 17.15 7.11 13.63
N PRO A 21 17.54 6.15 14.49
CA PRO A 21 16.67 5.62 15.55
C PRO A 21 16.11 6.71 16.50
N SER A 22 16.85 7.79 16.71
CA SER A 22 16.48 8.90 17.61
C SER A 22 15.91 10.14 16.89
N SER A 23 15.88 10.17 15.55
CA SER A 23 15.48 11.36 14.76
C SER A 23 14.68 11.00 13.50
N GLN A 24 13.94 9.89 13.52
CA GLN A 24 13.17 9.38 12.37
C GLN A 24 12.28 10.43 11.70
N VAL A 25 11.59 11.26 12.51
CA VAL A 25 10.67 12.31 12.03
C VAL A 25 11.39 13.39 11.22
N GLU A 26 12.63 13.71 11.58
CA GLU A 26 13.45 14.71 10.87
C GLU A 26 13.93 14.18 9.52
N HIS A 27 14.10 12.87 9.41
CA HIS A 27 14.64 12.19 8.22
C HIS A 27 13.59 11.47 7.37
N VAL A 28 12.30 11.79 7.52
CA VAL A 28 11.21 11.17 6.72
C VAL A 28 11.47 11.32 5.21
N TYR A 29 11.95 12.49 4.77
CA TYR A 29 12.25 12.72 3.34
C TYR A 29 13.49 11.97 2.88
N ASP A 30 14.54 11.92 3.70
CA ASP A 30 15.76 11.17 3.39
C ASP A 30 15.47 9.68 3.28
N ALA A 31 14.73 9.12 4.25
CA ALA A 31 14.32 7.72 4.26
C ALA A 31 13.41 7.37 3.07
N ALA A 32 12.48 8.27 2.71
CA ALA A 32 11.64 8.09 1.53
C ALA A 32 12.45 8.06 0.22
N LYS A 33 13.48 8.91 0.11
CA LYS A 33 14.39 8.93 -1.03
C LYS A 33 15.24 7.66 -1.10
N ILE A 34 15.82 7.23 0.02
CA ILE A 34 16.59 5.98 0.09
C ILE A 34 15.71 4.78 -0.28
N ALA A 35 14.45 4.74 0.20
CA ALA A 35 13.52 3.69 -0.15
C ALA A 35 13.24 3.66 -1.66
N GLU A 36 13.11 4.83 -2.29
CA GLU A 36 12.94 4.96 -3.74
C GLU A 36 14.16 4.46 -4.51
N ASP A 37 15.36 4.91 -4.13
CA ASP A 37 16.61 4.50 -4.76
C ASP A 37 16.83 2.98 -4.64
N ARG A 38 16.56 2.40 -3.46
CA ARG A 38 16.65 0.94 -3.23
C ARG A 38 15.65 0.16 -4.10
N ARG A 39 14.42 0.64 -4.29
CA ARG A 39 13.43 0.00 -5.18
C ARG A 39 13.90 0.03 -6.63
N ARG A 40 14.32 1.20 -7.12
CA ARG A 40 14.82 1.37 -8.50
C ARG A 40 16.05 0.51 -8.77
N GLU A 41 16.98 0.42 -7.82
CA GLU A 41 18.14 -0.44 -7.91
C GLU A 41 17.74 -1.92 -8.03
N ARG A 42 16.75 -2.37 -7.26
CA ARG A 42 16.25 -3.76 -7.34
C ARG A 42 15.61 -4.03 -8.68
N ILE A 43 14.73 -3.14 -9.16
CA ILE A 43 14.09 -3.23 -10.48
C ILE A 43 15.15 -3.34 -11.58
N ALA A 44 16.15 -2.46 -11.57
CA ALA A 44 17.24 -2.49 -12.54
C ALA A 44 18.08 -3.78 -12.51
N LYS A 45 18.14 -4.46 -11.35
CA LYS A 45 18.85 -5.74 -11.16
C LYS A 45 17.97 -6.97 -11.38
N GLY A 46 16.67 -6.84 -11.64
CA GLY A 46 15.75 -7.97 -11.72
C GLY A 46 15.65 -8.79 -10.43
N SER A 47 15.88 -8.16 -9.27
CA SER A 47 15.82 -8.81 -7.96
C SER A 47 14.47 -8.57 -7.26
N SER A 48 13.81 -9.64 -6.80
CA SER A 48 12.54 -9.56 -6.08
C SER A 48 12.64 -8.79 -4.76
N PHE A 49 11.59 -8.06 -4.40
CA PHE A 49 11.46 -7.31 -3.16
C PHE A 49 9.98 -7.12 -2.79
N ILE A 50 9.73 -6.69 -1.55
CA ILE A 50 8.41 -6.26 -1.08
C ILE A 50 8.50 -4.78 -0.72
N THR A 51 7.47 -4.00 -1.02
CA THR A 51 7.37 -2.62 -0.55
C THR A 51 5.93 -2.31 -0.15
N GLU A 52 5.78 -1.50 0.90
CA GLU A 52 4.49 -0.99 1.31
C GLU A 52 4.31 0.44 0.79
N THR A 53 3.10 0.76 0.33
CA THR A 53 2.73 2.14 0.07
C THR A 53 1.25 2.39 0.29
N VAL A 54 0.92 3.61 0.70
CA VAL A 54 -0.46 4.09 0.86
C VAL A 54 -1.09 4.55 -0.46
N PHE A 55 -0.36 4.48 -1.59
CA PHE A 55 -0.82 4.91 -2.92
C PHE A 55 -1.35 6.37 -2.99
N SER A 56 -0.84 7.27 -2.13
CA SER A 56 -1.38 8.64 -2.04
C SER A 56 -0.86 9.63 -3.10
N HIS A 57 0.00 9.18 -4.02
CA HIS A 57 0.64 10.00 -5.06
C HIS A 57 0.84 9.16 -6.34
N SER A 58 0.77 9.79 -7.51
CA SER A 58 0.85 9.11 -8.82
C SER A 58 2.15 8.34 -9.03
N SER A 59 3.25 8.78 -8.41
CA SER A 59 4.55 8.08 -8.45
C SER A 59 4.53 6.64 -7.93
N LYS A 60 3.44 6.20 -7.30
CA LYS A 60 3.25 4.80 -6.92
C LYS A 60 2.67 3.94 -8.04
N ILE A 61 2.01 4.56 -9.00
CA ILE A 61 1.64 3.94 -10.27
C ILE A 61 2.90 3.78 -11.12
N ASP A 62 3.74 4.82 -11.20
CA ASP A 62 5.01 4.79 -11.93
C ASP A 62 5.89 3.62 -11.46
N LEU A 63 5.99 3.41 -10.15
CA LEU A 63 6.73 2.27 -9.59
C LEU A 63 6.21 0.90 -10.07
N VAL A 64 4.89 0.75 -10.18
CA VAL A 64 4.26 -0.49 -10.67
C VAL A 64 4.53 -0.64 -12.17
N SER A 65 4.35 0.42 -12.94
CA SER A 65 4.66 0.45 -14.38
C SER A 65 6.13 0.08 -14.64
N ASP A 66 7.07 0.74 -13.95
CA ASP A 66 8.50 0.50 -14.08
C ASP A 66 8.88 -0.96 -13.79
N ALA A 67 8.22 -1.59 -12.80
CA ALA A 67 8.45 -2.99 -12.48
C ALA A 67 7.92 -3.93 -13.58
N VAL A 68 6.69 -3.69 -14.07
CA VAL A 68 6.09 -4.46 -15.17
C VAL A 68 6.93 -4.32 -16.45
N ASP A 69 7.34 -3.10 -16.79
CA ASP A 69 8.19 -2.81 -17.96
C ASP A 69 9.57 -3.47 -17.86
N ALA A 70 10.07 -3.68 -16.63
CA ALA A 70 11.29 -4.44 -16.36
C ALA A 70 11.10 -5.97 -16.32
N GLY A 71 9.90 -6.47 -16.59
CA GLY A 71 9.58 -7.90 -16.66
C GLY A 71 9.33 -8.56 -15.30
N TYR A 72 8.97 -7.78 -14.27
CA TYR A 72 8.53 -8.35 -12.99
C TYR A 72 7.13 -8.92 -13.09
N LEU A 73 6.89 -9.98 -12.31
CA LEU A 73 5.55 -10.36 -11.90
C LEU A 73 5.17 -9.50 -10.68
N VAL A 74 4.26 -8.55 -10.86
CA VAL A 74 3.79 -7.66 -9.81
C VAL A 74 2.53 -8.23 -9.18
N HIS A 75 2.64 -8.63 -7.90
CA HIS A 75 1.49 -9.00 -7.08
C HIS A 75 1.15 -7.87 -6.11
N LEU A 76 -0.04 -7.28 -6.26
CA LEU A 76 -0.55 -6.20 -5.41
C LEU A 76 -1.53 -6.71 -4.34
N HIS A 77 -1.17 -6.52 -3.06
CA HIS A 77 -2.11 -6.76 -1.95
C HIS A 77 -2.70 -5.45 -1.46
N VAL A 78 -4.03 -5.30 -1.58
CA VAL A 78 -4.75 -4.08 -1.17
C VAL A 78 -5.55 -4.38 0.11
N VAL A 79 -5.28 -3.63 1.18
CA VAL A 79 -6.02 -3.77 2.45
C VAL A 79 -6.93 -2.56 2.66
N MET A 80 -8.23 -2.76 2.54
CA MET A 80 -9.24 -1.73 2.72
C MET A 80 -9.74 -1.64 4.17
N VAL A 81 -9.93 -0.40 4.62
CA VAL A 81 -10.51 -0.05 5.92
C VAL A 81 -11.44 1.16 5.72
N PRO A 82 -12.62 1.24 6.35
CA PRO A 82 -13.45 2.45 6.33
C PRO A 82 -12.71 3.66 6.88
N VAL A 83 -12.88 4.84 6.28
CA VAL A 83 -12.14 6.06 6.68
C VAL A 83 -12.30 6.40 8.16
N GLU A 84 -13.50 6.26 8.73
CA GLU A 84 -13.74 6.52 10.16
C GLU A 84 -12.95 5.55 11.06
N LEU A 85 -12.85 4.28 10.66
CA LEU A 85 -12.06 3.30 11.38
C LEU A 85 -10.56 3.57 11.23
N THR A 86 -10.11 4.07 10.08
CA THR A 86 -8.73 4.53 9.89
C THR A 86 -8.39 5.68 10.84
N VAL A 87 -9.26 6.70 10.94
CA VAL A 87 -9.09 7.83 11.88
C VAL A 87 -9.05 7.32 13.32
N GLN A 88 -9.96 6.43 13.70
CA GLN A 88 -9.97 5.84 15.04
C GLN A 88 -8.70 5.04 15.34
N ARG A 89 -8.20 4.26 14.39
CA ARG A 89 -6.95 3.49 14.54
C ARG A 89 -5.72 4.39 14.69
N VAL A 90 -5.67 5.53 14.01
CA VAL A 90 -4.61 6.52 14.21
C VAL A 90 -4.70 7.13 15.61
N ARG A 91 -5.89 7.53 16.07
CA ARG A 91 -6.08 8.04 17.44
C ARG A 91 -5.64 7.04 18.50
N GLU A 92 -6.04 5.78 18.36
CA GLU A 92 -5.63 4.69 19.27
C GLU A 92 -4.11 4.48 19.26
N ARG A 93 -3.48 4.52 18.08
CA ARG A 93 -2.01 4.43 17.95
C ARG A 93 -1.32 5.56 18.71
N VAL A 94 -1.82 6.80 18.60
CA VAL A 94 -1.29 7.95 19.33
C VAL A 94 -1.44 7.79 20.84
N CYS A 95 -2.59 7.31 21.31
CA CYS A 95 -2.79 7.00 22.74
C CYS A 95 -1.80 5.96 23.27
N ARG A 96 -1.26 5.09 22.40
CA ARG A 96 -0.24 4.09 22.72
C ARG A 96 1.21 4.58 22.47
N GLY A 97 1.40 5.87 22.21
CA GLY A 97 2.72 6.49 22.00
C GLY A 97 3.27 6.37 20.57
N GLY A 98 2.44 5.99 19.60
CA GLY A 98 2.84 5.95 18.18
C GLY A 98 2.65 7.30 17.46
N HIS A 99 3.05 7.34 16.18
CA HIS A 99 3.05 8.56 15.36
C HIS A 99 1.64 9.12 15.11
N ASP A 100 1.48 10.45 15.17
CA ASP A 100 0.23 11.14 14.84
C ASP A 100 0.18 11.53 13.36
N VAL A 101 -1.01 11.45 12.76
CA VAL A 101 -1.28 11.97 11.42
C VAL A 101 -2.55 12.82 11.50
N PRO A 102 -2.49 14.12 11.16
CA PRO A 102 -3.65 14.99 11.19
C PRO A 102 -4.83 14.40 10.39
N GLU A 103 -6.02 14.41 10.97
CA GLU A 103 -7.21 13.76 10.40
C GLU A 103 -7.52 14.22 8.97
N HIS A 104 -7.40 15.52 8.68
CA HIS A 104 -7.59 16.04 7.32
C HIS A 104 -6.67 15.35 6.31
N LYS A 105 -5.39 15.13 6.65
CA LYS A 105 -4.45 14.41 5.77
C LYS A 105 -4.86 12.96 5.56
N ILE A 106 -5.43 12.31 6.57
CA ILE A 106 -5.94 10.93 6.44
C ILE A 106 -7.07 10.92 5.40
N ARG A 107 -8.04 11.82 5.55
CA ARG A 107 -9.21 11.92 4.68
C ARG A 107 -8.82 12.30 3.25
N ASP A 108 -7.98 13.31 3.08
CA ASP A 108 -7.49 13.74 1.77
C ASP A 108 -6.76 12.61 1.04
N ARG A 109 -5.93 11.85 1.75
CA ARG A 109 -5.23 10.68 1.16
C ARG A 109 -6.22 9.58 0.80
N TYR A 110 -7.20 9.33 1.69
CA TYR A 110 -8.22 8.30 1.49
C TYR A 110 -8.99 8.51 0.20
N GLU A 111 -9.37 9.75 -0.12
CA GLU A 111 -10.13 10.01 -1.34
C GLU A 111 -9.30 9.78 -2.61
N ARG A 112 -8.04 10.24 -2.61
CA ARG A 112 -7.17 10.15 -3.80
C ARG A 112 -6.60 8.77 -4.06
N LEU A 113 -6.36 7.98 -3.02
CA LEU A 113 -5.61 6.72 -3.18
C LEU A 113 -6.38 5.70 -4.02
N TRP A 114 -7.72 5.72 -4.01
CA TRP A 114 -8.51 4.67 -4.67
C TRP A 114 -8.39 4.68 -6.18
N SER A 115 -8.31 5.86 -6.81
CA SER A 115 -8.06 5.96 -8.25
C SER A 115 -6.66 5.50 -8.63
N HIS A 116 -5.67 5.69 -7.76
CA HIS A 116 -4.32 5.19 -8.01
C HIS A 116 -4.22 3.68 -7.81
N ILE A 117 -4.87 3.15 -6.77
CA ILE A 117 -4.94 1.70 -6.53
C ILE A 117 -5.62 1.01 -7.70
N TYR A 118 -6.76 1.52 -8.19
CA TYR A 118 -7.43 0.91 -9.33
C TYR A 118 -6.55 0.92 -10.60
N GLN A 119 -5.81 2.01 -10.85
CA GLN A 119 -4.82 2.04 -11.95
C GLN A 119 -3.70 1.01 -11.74
N ALA A 120 -3.19 0.86 -10.52
CA ALA A 120 -2.17 -0.13 -10.20
C ALA A 120 -2.68 -1.57 -10.35
N ILE A 121 -3.94 -1.85 -9.97
CA ILE A 121 -4.59 -3.16 -10.19
C ILE A 121 -4.60 -3.50 -11.68
N ARG A 122 -4.90 -2.53 -12.55
CA ARG A 122 -4.92 -2.73 -14.00
C ARG A 122 -3.56 -2.98 -14.64
N LEU A 123 -2.47 -2.64 -13.96
CA LEU A 123 -1.11 -2.86 -14.43
C LEU A 123 -0.51 -4.14 -13.86
N ALA A 124 -0.94 -4.55 -12.66
CA ALA A 124 -0.38 -5.71 -11.95
C ALA A 124 -0.76 -7.04 -12.61
N ASP A 125 0.11 -8.03 -12.48
CA ASP A 125 -0.16 -9.41 -12.90
C ASP A 125 -1.24 -10.03 -12.03
N GLU A 126 -1.14 -9.84 -10.71
CA GLU A 126 -2.12 -10.30 -9.75
C GLU A 126 -2.46 -9.18 -8.77
N ALA A 127 -3.73 -9.07 -8.40
CA ALA A 127 -4.12 -8.22 -7.28
C ALA A 127 -5.20 -8.85 -6.41
N GLU A 128 -5.04 -8.74 -5.10
CA GLU A 128 -6.05 -9.20 -4.13
C GLU A 128 -6.48 -8.04 -3.24
N VAL A 129 -7.80 -7.87 -3.09
CA VAL A 129 -8.39 -6.80 -2.28
C VAL A 129 -9.05 -7.40 -1.05
N PHE A 130 -8.59 -6.97 0.13
CA PHE A 130 -9.03 -7.47 1.42
C PHE A 130 -9.79 -6.41 2.23
N ASP A 131 -10.86 -6.82 2.90
CA ASP A 131 -11.58 -6.03 3.89
C ASP A 131 -11.02 -6.34 5.29
N ASN A 132 -10.49 -5.32 5.95
CA ASN A 132 -9.97 -5.40 7.31
C ASN A 132 -10.76 -4.52 8.31
N SER A 133 -12.06 -4.36 8.07
CA SER A 133 -12.97 -3.58 8.91
C SER A 133 -13.41 -4.28 10.20
N ARG A 134 -13.29 -5.62 10.28
CA ARG A 134 -13.79 -6.41 11.42
C ARG A 134 -12.68 -7.21 12.07
N ALA A 135 -12.40 -6.94 13.35
CA ALA A 135 -11.37 -7.66 14.12
C ALA A 135 -11.66 -9.16 14.26
N GLY A 136 -12.94 -9.58 14.33
CA GLY A 136 -13.32 -10.99 14.41
C GLY A 136 -13.24 -11.77 13.10
N LYS A 137 -13.04 -11.09 11.96
CA LYS A 137 -12.82 -11.70 10.65
C LYS A 137 -11.90 -10.78 9.83
N PRO A 138 -10.62 -10.66 10.23
CA PRO A 138 -9.69 -9.76 9.56
C PRO A 138 -9.32 -10.31 8.18
N PHE A 139 -8.85 -9.44 7.30
CA PHE A 139 -8.35 -9.78 5.94
C PHE A 139 -9.33 -10.66 5.14
N ARG A 140 -10.61 -10.29 5.12
CA ARG A 140 -11.60 -10.99 4.29
C ARG A 140 -11.36 -10.65 2.82
N LEU A 141 -10.98 -11.64 2.01
CA LEU A 141 -10.88 -11.47 0.56
C LEU A 141 -12.21 -10.98 -0.02
N CYS A 142 -12.15 -9.89 -0.80
CA CYS A 142 -13.29 -9.26 -1.44
C CYS A 142 -13.28 -9.43 -2.95
N ALA A 143 -12.10 -9.37 -3.57
CA ALA A 143 -11.91 -9.52 -5.01
C ALA A 143 -10.48 -9.95 -5.31
N SER A 144 -10.33 -10.70 -6.40
CA SER A 144 -9.03 -11.06 -6.98
C SER A 144 -9.03 -10.63 -8.44
N PHE A 145 -7.87 -10.21 -8.94
CA PHE A 145 -7.67 -9.78 -10.31
C PHE A 145 -6.45 -10.49 -10.90
N GLU A 146 -6.53 -10.83 -12.18
CA GLU A 146 -5.42 -11.36 -12.98
C GLU A 146 -5.30 -10.51 -14.24
N HIS A 147 -4.11 -9.95 -14.48
CA HIS A 147 -3.83 -9.01 -15.58
C HIS A 147 -4.84 -7.84 -15.65
N GLY A 148 -5.28 -7.35 -14.48
CA GLY A 148 -6.26 -6.27 -14.36
C GLY A 148 -7.72 -6.69 -14.51
N ASP A 149 -8.00 -7.92 -14.91
CA ASP A 149 -9.35 -8.45 -15.04
C ASP A 149 -9.81 -9.10 -13.75
N LEU A 150 -11.06 -8.82 -13.36
CA LEU A 150 -11.65 -9.39 -12.15
C LEU A 150 -11.88 -10.90 -12.33
N ILE A 151 -11.34 -11.68 -11.41
CA ILE A 151 -11.52 -13.12 -11.35
C ILE A 151 -12.57 -13.43 -10.27
N ASP A 152 -13.56 -14.24 -10.66
CA ASP A 152 -14.73 -14.61 -9.87
C ASP A 152 -15.70 -13.47 -9.51
N THR A 153 -16.77 -13.83 -8.81
CA THR A 153 -17.75 -12.86 -8.30
C THR A 153 -17.23 -12.20 -7.03
N PRO A 154 -17.08 -10.86 -7.00
CA PRO A 154 -16.54 -10.17 -5.84
C PRO A 154 -17.57 -10.10 -4.70
N SER A 155 -17.08 -10.04 -3.47
CA SER A 155 -17.87 -9.89 -2.24
C SER A 155 -17.61 -8.55 -1.55
N TRP A 156 -17.86 -7.46 -2.28
CA TRP A 156 -17.64 -6.10 -1.83
C TRP A 156 -18.46 -5.74 -0.58
N PRO A 157 -17.87 -5.14 0.46
CA PRO A 157 -18.66 -4.51 1.51
C PRO A 157 -19.46 -3.30 0.96
N ARG A 158 -20.56 -2.93 1.62
CA ARG A 158 -21.41 -1.79 1.17
C ARG A 158 -20.69 -0.45 1.12
N TRP A 159 -19.58 -0.30 1.85
CA TRP A 159 -18.79 0.92 1.92
C TRP A 159 -17.65 0.97 0.90
N THR A 160 -17.51 -0.04 0.03
CA THR A 160 -16.40 -0.11 -0.94
C THR A 160 -16.26 1.21 -1.71
N PRO A 161 -15.03 1.74 -1.83
CA PRO A 161 -14.76 2.93 -2.61
C PRO A 161 -15.27 2.80 -4.05
N ALA A 162 -15.94 3.84 -4.54
CA ALA A 162 -16.56 3.86 -5.88
C ALA A 162 -15.57 3.52 -7.00
N ALA A 163 -14.31 3.94 -6.88
CA ALA A 163 -13.27 3.69 -7.87
C ALA A 163 -12.93 2.19 -8.05
N LEU A 164 -13.29 1.32 -7.11
CA LEU A 164 -13.04 -0.13 -7.22
C LEU A 164 -14.24 -0.91 -7.78
N ILE A 165 -15.41 -0.29 -7.89
CA ILE A 165 -16.66 -0.96 -8.30
C ILE A 165 -17.26 -0.39 -9.59
N HIS A 166 -16.73 0.71 -10.09
CA HIS A 166 -17.21 1.35 -11.30
C HIS A 166 -16.08 1.43 -12.32
N ASP A 167 -16.16 0.58 -13.35
CA ASP A 167 -15.56 0.89 -14.65
C ASP A 167 -16.22 2.15 -15.18
N LYS A 168 -15.44 3.21 -15.36
CA LYS A 168 -15.80 4.29 -16.28
C LYS A 168 -14.75 4.37 -17.36
#